data_AF-A0A9E3XY73-F1
#
_entry.id   AF-A0A9E3XY73-F1
#
_cell.length_a   1.000
_cell.length_b   1.000
_cell.length_c   1.000
_cell.angle_alpha   90.00
_cell.angle_beta   90.00
_cell.angle_gamma   90.00
#
_symmetry.space_group_name_H-M   'P 1'
#
loop_
_entity.id
_entity.type
_entity.pdbx_description
1 polymer ?
#
loop_
_entity_poly.entity_id
_entity_poly.type
_entity_poly.pdbx_seq_one_letter_code
_entity_poly.pdbx_strand_id
1 'polypeptide(L)'
;GVYNVAPDGWVAGERVRALAGAVPRLKLPDRVSEVVTNLRWRFQRGPIPPGLRGYTRWPWLVANDKLKAAGWRPTVTNEQAYVEGTEAKWWTMVSPKRRQELALGGMVAVLLWVSVVIARAVHRVRMRRR
;
A
#
# COMPACT_ATOMS: atom_id res chain seq x y z
N GLY A 1 12.35 29.66 21.65
CA GLY A 1 12.41 28.51 22.58
C GLY A 1 12.15 27.22 21.83
N VAL A 2 12.32 26.06 22.47
CA VAL A 2 12.02 24.75 21.86
C VAL A 2 10.51 24.52 21.81
N TYR A 3 9.99 24.14 20.65
CA TYR A 3 8.58 23.81 20.40
C TYR A 3 8.48 22.44 19.74
N ASN A 4 7.46 21.68 20.12
CA ASN A 4 7.04 20.51 19.37
C ASN A 4 6.28 20.97 18.13
N VAL A 5 6.73 20.55 16.95
CA VAL A 5 6.02 20.83 15.69
C VAL A 5 5.14 19.63 15.38
N ALA A 6 3.87 19.72 15.74
CA ALA A 6 2.89 18.66 15.56
C ALA A 6 1.51 19.22 15.19
N PRO A 7 0.72 18.45 14.40
CA PRO A 7 -0.64 18.83 14.06
C PRO A 7 -1.59 18.82 15.28
N ASP A 8 -2.76 19.43 15.13
CA ASP A 8 -3.83 19.33 16.13
C ASP A 8 -4.42 17.92 16.11
N GLY A 9 -4.13 17.11 17.13
CA GLY A 9 -4.71 15.77 17.29
C GLY A 9 -4.11 14.71 16.36
N TRP A 10 -4.94 13.75 15.94
CA TRP A 10 -4.51 12.60 15.14
C TRP A 10 -5.64 12.07 14.25
N VAL A 11 -5.28 11.32 13.20
CA VAL A 11 -6.25 10.66 12.31
C VAL A 11 -6.27 9.17 12.63
N ALA A 12 -7.46 8.64 12.89
CA ALA A 12 -7.63 7.21 13.12
C ALA A 12 -7.15 6.39 11.92
N GLY A 13 -6.47 5.27 12.17
CA GLY A 13 -5.96 4.42 11.09
C GLY A 13 -7.08 3.94 10.15
N GLU A 14 -8.31 3.79 10.63
CA GLU A 14 -9.50 3.47 9.82
C GLU A 14 -9.86 4.60 8.87
N ARG A 15 -9.80 5.84 9.35
CA ARG A 15 -10.06 7.04 8.56
C ARG A 15 -8.97 7.25 7.51
N VAL A 16 -7.70 7.08 7.88
CA VAL A 16 -6.57 7.08 6.93
C VAL A 16 -6.78 6.04 5.83
N ARG A 17 -7.25 4.83 6.18
CA ARG A 17 -7.55 3.77 5.20
C ARG A 17 -8.70 4.12 4.27
N ALA A 18 -9.75 4.74 4.79
CA ALA A 18 -10.86 5.22 3.96
C ALA A 18 -10.38 6.27 2.96
N LEU A 19 -9.50 7.19 3.39
CA LEU A 19 -8.91 8.23 2.54
C LEU A 19 -7.91 7.66 1.52
N ALA A 20 -7.15 6.63 1.87
CA ALA A 20 -6.16 5.99 0.99
C ALA A 20 -6.78 5.12 -0.13
N GLY A 21 -8.08 4.84 -0.06
CA GLY A 21 -8.76 3.87 -0.91
C GLY A 21 -8.58 2.42 -0.44
N ALA A 22 -9.57 1.58 -0.75
CA ALA A 22 -9.62 0.19 -0.30
C ALA A 22 -8.48 -0.65 -0.93
N VAL A 23 -7.36 -0.76 -0.21
CA VAL A 23 -6.25 -1.66 -0.57
C VAL A 23 -6.53 -3.04 0.05
N PRO A 24 -6.47 -4.13 -0.73
CA PRO A 24 -6.53 -5.49 -0.19
C PRO A 24 -5.42 -5.70 0.84
N ARG A 25 -5.78 -6.10 2.07
CA ARG A 25 -4.82 -6.40 3.13
C ARG A 25 -4.83 -7.88 3.43
N LEU A 26 -3.67 -8.51 3.24
CA LEU A 26 -3.41 -9.85 3.74
C LEU A 26 -2.95 -9.73 5.19
N LYS A 27 -3.67 -10.37 6.11
CA LYS A 27 -3.21 -10.55 7.49
C LYS A 27 -2.17 -11.65 7.47
N LEU A 28 -0.90 -11.28 7.58
CA LEU A 28 0.22 -12.22 7.61
C LEU A 28 0.68 -12.42 9.06
N PRO A 29 1.12 -13.63 9.44
CA PRO A 29 1.83 -13.85 10.69
C PRO A 29 3.06 -12.95 10.80
N ASP A 30 3.45 -12.58 12.02
CA ASP A 30 4.47 -11.56 12.26
C ASP A 30 5.81 -11.84 11.59
N ARG A 31 6.28 -13.11 11.64
CA ARG A 31 7.53 -13.55 10.98
C ARG A 31 7.48 -13.37 9.46
N VAL A 32 6.35 -13.71 8.84
CA VAL A 32 6.16 -13.59 7.39
C VAL A 32 6.10 -12.12 6.99
N SER A 33 5.42 -11.29 7.79
CA SER A 33 5.33 -9.85 7.53
C SER A 33 6.71 -9.16 7.55
N GLU A 34 7.62 -9.58 8.43
CA GLU A 34 9.00 -9.04 8.47
C GLU A 34 9.79 -9.38 7.21
N VAL A 35 9.76 -10.65 6.78
CA VAL A 35 10.42 -11.09 5.55
C VAL A 35 9.88 -10.32 4.34
N VAL A 36 8.55 -10.22 4.21
CA VAL A 36 7.91 -9.50 3.10
C VAL A 36 8.27 -8.01 3.13
N THR A 37 8.31 -7.39 4.32
CA THR A 37 8.66 -5.97 4.47
C THR A 37 10.12 -5.71 4.12
N ASN A 38 11.04 -6.56 4.58
CA ASN A 38 12.47 -6.46 4.26
C ASN A 38 12.72 -6.62 2.76
N LEU A 39 12.04 -7.59 2.13
CA LEU A 39 12.12 -7.81 0.70
C LEU A 39 11.58 -6.61 -0.07
N ARG A 40 10.40 -6.11 0.31
CA ARG A 40 9.79 -4.92 -0.29
C ARG A 40 10.67 -3.68 -0.14
N TRP A 41 11.31 -3.47 1.01
CA TRP A 41 12.24 -2.36 1.19
C TRP A 41 13.44 -2.46 0.25
N ARG A 42 14.05 -3.65 0.13
CA ARG A 42 15.18 -3.90 -0.77
C ARG A 42 14.87 -3.60 -2.24
N PHE A 43 13.67 -3.96 -2.70
CA PHE A 43 13.32 -3.85 -4.13
C PHE A 43 12.52 -2.60 -4.50
N GLN A 44 11.70 -2.07 -3.59
CA GLN A 44 10.79 -0.96 -3.87
C GLN A 44 11.07 0.28 -3.03
N ARG A 45 12.04 0.25 -2.10
CA ARG A 45 12.21 1.27 -1.05
C ARG A 45 10.86 1.66 -0.46
N GLY A 46 10.07 0.63 -0.12
CA GLY A 46 8.69 0.80 0.34
C GLY A 46 8.59 1.78 1.53
N PRO A 47 7.41 2.34 1.81
CA PRO A 47 7.27 3.54 2.65
C PRO A 47 7.75 3.42 4.11
N ILE A 48 8.06 2.22 4.61
CA ILE A 48 8.50 2.00 5.99
C ILE A 48 9.83 1.23 5.97
N PRO A 49 10.93 1.86 6.41
CA PRO A 49 12.20 1.19 6.64
C PRO A 49 12.09 0.03 7.64
N PRO A 50 12.91 -1.02 7.47
CA PRO A 50 12.99 -2.11 8.43
C PRO A 50 13.38 -1.58 9.83
N GLY A 51 12.78 -2.15 10.88
CA GLY A 51 12.98 -1.72 12.27
C GLY A 51 11.99 -0.67 12.78
N LEU A 52 11.32 0.09 11.91
CA LEU A 52 10.35 1.11 12.33
C LEU A 52 8.94 0.57 12.60
N ARG A 53 8.73 -0.74 12.40
CA ARG A 53 7.42 -1.38 12.59
C ARG A 53 6.87 -1.21 14.02
N GLY A 54 7.73 -1.18 15.04
CA GLY A 54 7.32 -0.95 16.43
C GLY A 54 6.62 0.39 16.62
N TYR A 55 7.17 1.45 16.03
CA TYR A 55 6.62 2.82 16.06
C TYR A 55 5.30 2.98 15.29
N THR A 56 5.00 2.07 14.37
CA THR A 56 3.73 2.09 13.60
C THR A 56 2.61 1.27 14.23
N ARG A 57 2.93 0.36 15.16
CA ARG A 57 1.90 -0.44 15.88
C ARG A 57 1.27 0.37 17.01
N TRP A 58 2.07 1.20 17.67
CA TRP A 58 1.66 1.97 18.83
C TRP A 58 1.73 3.46 18.45
N PRO A 59 0.58 4.11 18.20
CA PRO A 59 0.58 5.52 17.88
C PRO A 59 1.08 6.32 19.08
N TRP A 60 1.96 7.27 18.82
CA TRP A 60 2.46 8.22 19.79
C TRP A 60 1.99 9.62 19.37
N LEU A 61 1.48 10.38 20.34
CA LEU A 61 0.94 11.72 20.13
C LEU A 61 1.95 12.75 20.63
N VAL A 62 2.14 13.80 19.86
CA VAL A 62 3.03 14.91 20.23
C VAL A 62 2.18 16.13 20.55
N ALA A 63 2.31 16.64 21.77
CA ALA A 63 1.57 17.82 22.20
C ALA A 63 2.07 19.08 21.48
N ASN A 64 1.14 19.93 21.02
CA ASN A 64 1.43 21.19 20.34
C ASN A 64 0.89 22.43 21.09
N ASP A 65 0.46 22.27 22.34
CA ASP A 65 -0.16 23.35 23.13
C ASP A 65 0.75 24.57 23.26
N LYS A 66 2.06 24.34 23.42
CA LYS A 66 3.07 25.42 23.50
C LYS A 66 3.16 26.21 22.19
N LEU A 67 2.99 25.55 21.05
CA LEU A 67 2.99 26.18 19.74
C LEU A 67 1.72 27.02 19.56
N LYS A 68 0.55 26.48 19.99
CA LYS A 68 -0.72 27.20 19.98
C LYS A 68 -0.74 28.41 20.91
N ALA A 69 -0.15 28.29 22.10
CA ALA A 69 0.00 29.38 23.04
C ALA A 69 0.85 30.54 22.48
N ALA A 70 1.75 30.25 21.54
CA ALA A 70 2.52 31.26 20.81
C ALA A 70 1.74 31.90 19.62
N GLY A 71 0.46 31.58 19.47
CA GLY A 71 -0.42 32.17 18.44
C GLY A 71 -0.52 31.37 17.14
N TRP A 72 0.20 30.25 17.01
CA TRP A 72 0.06 29.36 15.86
C TRP A 72 -1.31 28.67 15.85
N ARG A 73 -1.90 28.54 14.66
CA ARG A 73 -3.15 27.79 14.45
C ARG A 73 -3.06 27.00 13.14
N PRO A 74 -3.52 25.74 13.09
CA PRO A 74 -3.58 24.99 11.85
C PRO A 74 -4.59 25.64 10.89
N THR A 75 -4.24 25.69 9.61
CA THR A 75 -5.11 26.20 8.53
C THR A 75 -5.90 25.09 7.84
N VAL A 76 -5.45 23.83 8.00
CA VAL A 76 -6.05 22.64 7.39
C VAL A 76 -6.22 21.55 8.45
N THR A 77 -7.18 20.66 8.23
CA THR A 77 -7.36 19.48 9.09
C THR A 77 -6.32 18.42 8.78
N ASN A 78 -6.13 17.47 9.70
CA ASN A 78 -5.17 16.38 9.50
C ASN A 78 -5.57 15.48 8.33
N GLU A 79 -6.87 15.27 8.12
CA GLU A 79 -7.40 14.52 6.98
C GLU A 79 -7.10 15.24 5.66
N GLN A 80 -7.29 16.56 5.62
CA GLN A 80 -6.98 17.36 4.45
C GLN A 80 -5.47 17.33 4.15
N ALA A 81 -4.64 17.56 5.16
CA ALA A 81 -3.19 17.46 5.03
C ALA A 81 -2.73 16.08 4.57
N TYR A 82 -3.39 15.00 5.01
CA TYR A 82 -3.11 13.65 4.54
C TYR A 82 -3.47 13.46 3.06
N VAL A 83 -4.64 13.95 2.61
CA VAL A 83 -5.07 13.83 1.21
C VAL A 83 -4.21 14.69 0.28
N GLU A 84 -3.90 15.92 0.68
CA GLU A 84 -3.08 16.84 -0.12
C GLU A 84 -1.60 16.44 -0.14
N GLY A 85 -1.08 15.92 0.97
CA GLY A 85 0.32 15.54 1.11
C GLY A 85 0.66 14.13 0.62
N THR A 86 -0.33 13.29 0.35
CA THR A 86 -0.12 11.91 -0.12
C THR A 86 -0.48 11.80 -1.58
N GLU A 87 0.50 11.53 -2.44
CA GLU A 87 0.23 11.30 -3.85
C GLU A 87 -0.72 10.10 -4.04
N ALA A 88 -1.76 10.33 -4.85
CA ALA A 88 -2.63 9.26 -5.30
C ALA A 88 -1.80 8.26 -6.11
N LYS A 89 -1.82 6.99 -5.69
CA LYS A 89 -1.17 5.91 -6.40
C LYS A 89 -1.78 5.80 -7.81
N TRP A 90 -0.97 5.66 -8.86
CA TRP A 90 -1.45 5.67 -10.25
C TRP A 90 -2.65 4.74 -10.53
N TRP A 91 -2.77 3.61 -9.80
CA TRP A 91 -3.88 2.67 -9.95
C TRP A 91 -5.20 3.11 -9.29
N THR A 92 -5.18 4.10 -8.39
CA THR A 92 -6.42 4.69 -7.84
C THR A 92 -7.14 5.54 -8.88
N MET A 93 -6.45 5.98 -9.94
CA MET A 93 -7.05 6.63 -11.10
C MET A 93 -7.66 5.63 -12.11
N VAL A 94 -7.43 4.33 -11.95
CA VAL A 94 -8.00 3.32 -12.85
C VAL A 94 -9.47 3.12 -12.49
N SER A 95 -10.35 3.53 -13.41
CA SER A 95 -11.80 3.41 -13.24
C SER A 95 -12.23 1.95 -13.00
N PRO A 96 -13.38 1.72 -12.32
CA PRO A 96 -13.89 0.37 -12.09
C PRO A 96 -14.03 -0.46 -13.38
N LYS A 97 -14.56 0.16 -14.45
CA LYS A 97 -14.68 -0.45 -15.78
C LYS A 97 -13.31 -0.90 -16.31
N ARG A 98 -12.31 -0.04 -16.21
CA ARG A 98 -10.96 -0.36 -16.71
C ARG A 98 -10.30 -1.49 -15.91
N ARG A 99 -10.54 -1.58 -14.59
CA ARG A 99 -10.09 -2.72 -13.77
C ARG A 99 -10.72 -4.03 -14.23
N GLN A 100 -12.01 -4.01 -14.57
CA GLN A 100 -12.72 -5.18 -15.08
C GLN A 100 -12.18 -5.62 -16.45
N GLU A 101 -11.96 -4.68 -17.37
CA GLU A 101 -11.35 -4.96 -18.67
C GLU A 101 -9.96 -5.59 -18.53
N LEU A 102 -9.12 -5.05 -17.64
CA LEU A 102 -7.79 -5.60 -17.35
C LEU A 102 -7.87 -7.01 -16.73
N ALA A 103 -8.83 -7.25 -15.84
CA ALA A 103 -9.04 -8.56 -15.24
C ALA A 103 -9.45 -9.60 -16.29
N LEU A 104 -10.38 -9.25 -17.18
CA LEU A 104 -10.84 -10.11 -18.27
C LEU A 104 -9.71 -10.38 -19.28
N GLY A 105 -8.98 -9.34 -19.69
CA GLY A 105 -7.82 -9.48 -20.59
C GLY A 105 -6.73 -10.36 -19.99
N GLY A 106 -6.44 -10.18 -18.69
CA GLY A 106 -5.50 -11.03 -17.95
C GLY A 106 -5.94 -12.50 -17.91
N MET A 107 -7.22 -12.77 -17.68
CA MET A 107 -7.77 -14.12 -17.69
C MET A 107 -7.61 -14.81 -19.06
N VAL A 108 -7.91 -14.11 -20.15
CA VAL A 108 -7.71 -14.63 -21.51
C VAL A 108 -6.23 -14.95 -21.76
N ALA A 109 -5.32 -14.05 -21.37
CA ALA A 109 -3.88 -14.27 -21.53
C ALA A 109 -3.39 -15.52 -20.77
N VAL A 110 -3.88 -15.73 -19.54
CA VAL A 110 -3.56 -16.92 -18.74
C VAL A 110 -4.09 -18.19 -19.41
N LEU A 111 -5.35 -18.19 -19.89
CA LEU A 111 -5.93 -19.35 -20.58
C LEU A 111 -5.17 -19.72 -21.87
N LEU A 112 -4.78 -18.73 -22.66
CA LEU A 112 -3.96 -18.94 -23.86
C LEU A 112 -2.59 -19.51 -23.49
N TRP A 113 -1.95 -18.97 -22.46
CA TRP A 113 -0.65 -19.46 -21.98
C TRP A 113 -0.73 -20.92 -21.53
N VAL A 114 -1.73 -21.28 -20.71
CA VAL A 114 -1.96 -22.66 -20.27
C VAL A 114 -2.19 -23.60 -21.45
N SER A 115 -2.99 -23.17 -22.43
CA SER A 115 -3.28 -23.95 -23.64
C SER A 115 -2.01 -24.25 -24.43
N VAL A 116 -1.13 -23.26 -24.60
CA VAL A 116 0.17 -23.42 -25.27
C VAL A 116 1.09 -24.36 -24.49
N VAL A 117 1.14 -24.26 -23.16
CA VAL A 117 1.93 -25.14 -22.30
C VAL A 117 1.47 -26.60 -22.44
N ILE A 118 0.16 -26.84 -22.41
CA ILE A 118 -0.43 -28.18 -22.59
C ILE A 118 -0.11 -28.72 -23.98
N ALA A 119 -0.32 -27.93 -25.04
CA ALA A 119 -0.03 -28.34 -26.41
C ALA A 119 1.45 -28.74 -26.58
N ARG A 120 2.38 -27.96 -26.02
CA ARG A 120 3.82 -28.28 -26.03
C ARG A 120 4.14 -29.55 -25.25
N ALA A 121 3.51 -29.76 -24.09
CA ALA A 121 3.70 -30.97 -23.30
C ALA A 121 3.24 -32.22 -24.07
N VAL A 122 2.05 -32.17 -24.67
CA VAL A 122 1.50 -33.26 -25.49
C VAL A 122 2.40 -33.53 -26.70
N HIS A 123 2.86 -32.49 -27.40
CA HIS A 123 3.77 -32.63 -28.53
C HIS A 123 5.09 -33.30 -28.11
N ARG A 124 5.70 -32.89 -26.99
CA ARG A 124 6.91 -33.53 -26.46
C ARG A 124 6.70 -35.02 -26.14
N VAL A 125 5.59 -35.37 -25.51
CA VAL A 125 5.28 -36.76 -25.17
C VAL A 125 5.08 -37.61 -26.42
N ARG A 126 4.39 -37.08 -27.45
CA ARG A 126 4.19 -37.78 -28.72
C ARG A 126 5.50 -37.99 -29.48
N MET A 127 6.39 -36.99 -29.50
CA MET A 127 7.70 -37.10 -30.16
C MET A 127 8.67 -38.03 -29.43
N ARG A 128 8.48 -38.31 -28.13
CA ARG A 128 9.29 -39.29 -27.38
C ARG A 128 8.78 -40.73 -27.51
N ARG A 129 7.57 -40.93 -28.04
CA ARG A 129 6.93 -42.25 -28.25
C ARG A 129 7.04 -42.75 -29.69
N ARG A 130 7.55 -41.92 -30.60
CA ARG A 130 8.01 -42.32 -31.94
C ARG A 130 9.52 -42.44 -31.91
#